data_AF-A0A5S3TC05-F1
#
_entry.id   AF-A0A5S3TC05-F1
#
_cell.length_a   1.000
_cell.length_b   1.000
_cell.length_c   1.000
_cell.angle_alpha   90.00
_cell.angle_beta   90.00
_cell.angle_gamma   90.00
#
_symmetry.space_group_name_H-M   'P 1'
#
loop_
_entity.id
_entity.type
_entity.pdbx_description
1 polymer ?
#
loop_
_entity_poly.entity_id
_entity_poly.type
_entity_poly.pdbx_seq_one_letter_code
_entity_poly.pdbx_strand_id
1 'polypeptide(L)'
;MAIWQTTIVLIPAQWVEDKNNSVEELYNADGYFDTACVWKHHQPNVQIDKLLDNVLVRTESNISDFKMWGNSQSNEITISVSDESIDEIVIRVDLRKDISNFCFSICQLAKKLQCFLFIPNKKLLIEPDIHFLMQNIQTLTTTNQKRKLK
;
A
#
# COMPACT_ATOMS: atom_id res chain seq x y z
N MET A 1 4.00 -6.54 -13.90
CA MET A 1 3.02 -6.75 -12.82
C MET A 1 2.04 -7.83 -13.25
N ALA A 2 1.71 -8.79 -12.38
CA ALA A 2 0.66 -9.75 -12.68
C ALA A 2 -0.68 -9.00 -12.83
N ILE A 3 -1.45 -9.32 -13.87
CA ILE A 3 -2.72 -8.66 -14.21
C ILE A 3 -3.74 -8.67 -13.05
N TRP A 4 -3.53 -9.58 -12.10
CA TRP A 4 -4.43 -9.84 -10.97
C TRP A 4 -3.94 -9.29 -9.64
N GLN A 5 -2.95 -8.39 -9.64
CA GLN A 5 -2.46 -7.76 -8.42
C GLN A 5 -2.54 -6.25 -8.55
N THR A 6 -2.86 -5.59 -7.44
CA THR A 6 -2.74 -4.14 -7.33
C THR A 6 -1.86 -3.78 -6.14
N THR A 7 -1.23 -2.61 -6.24
CA THR A 7 -0.37 -2.06 -5.22
C THR A 7 -1.08 -0.90 -4.55
N ILE A 8 -1.02 -0.89 -3.23
CA ILE A 8 -1.43 0.21 -2.37
C ILE A 8 -0.22 0.59 -1.54
N VAL A 9 0.06 1.88 -1.37
CA VAL A 9 1.12 2.38 -0.51
C VAL A 9 0.49 3.21 0.60
N LEU A 10 0.96 3.04 1.84
CA LEU A 10 0.49 3.86 2.96
C LEU A 10 1.28 5.17 3.02
N ILE A 11 0.55 6.28 3.01
CA ILE A 11 1.11 7.64 3.06
C ILE A 11 0.62 8.32 4.36
N PRO A 12 1.50 8.74 5.29
CA PRO A 12 1.12 9.46 6.50
C PRO A 12 0.31 10.72 6.18
N ALA A 13 -0.77 10.96 6.93
CA ALA A 13 -1.62 12.12 6.74
C ALA A 13 -0.87 13.45 6.85
N GLN A 14 0.10 13.54 7.76
CA GLN A 14 0.95 14.73 7.91
C GLN A 14 1.72 15.06 6.62
N TRP A 15 2.28 14.05 5.94
CA TRP A 15 2.94 14.27 4.66
C TRP A 15 1.97 14.79 3.61
N VAL A 16 0.75 14.24 3.57
CA VAL A 16 -0.30 14.66 2.64
C VAL A 16 -0.70 16.12 2.87
N GLU A 17 -0.83 16.52 4.14
CA GLU A 17 -1.13 17.90 4.54
C GLU A 17 0.00 18.86 4.13
N ASP A 18 1.25 18.52 4.43
CA ASP A 18 2.44 19.31 4.07
C ASP A 18 2.57 19.52 2.56
N LYS A 19 2.13 18.54 1.77
CA LYS A 19 2.18 18.55 0.30
C LYS A 19 0.88 18.99 -0.36
N ASN A 20 -0.09 19.50 0.41
CA ASN A 20 -1.38 19.98 -0.07
C ASN A 20 -2.09 18.95 -0.98
N ASN A 21 -2.07 17.67 -0.58
CA ASN A 21 -2.65 16.54 -1.31
C ASN A 21 -2.08 16.29 -2.71
N SER A 22 -0.90 16.81 -3.03
CA SER A 22 -0.24 16.55 -4.32
C SER A 22 0.34 15.14 -4.38
N VAL A 23 -0.03 14.38 -5.41
CA VAL A 23 0.51 13.03 -5.67
C VAL A 23 1.74 13.03 -6.58
N GLU A 24 2.10 14.16 -7.20
CA GLU A 24 3.20 14.21 -8.17
C GLU A 24 4.56 13.96 -7.52
N GLU A 25 4.72 14.34 -6.24
CA GLU A 25 5.94 14.08 -5.47
C GLU A 25 6.11 12.62 -5.03
N LEU A 26 5.09 11.78 -5.26
CA LEU A 26 5.17 10.33 -5.05
C LEU A 26 5.76 9.61 -6.27
N TYR A 27 6.16 10.35 -7.30
CA TYR A 27 6.77 9.81 -8.51
C TYR A 27 8.15 10.41 -8.73
N ASN A 28 9.09 9.56 -9.15
CA ASN A 28 10.40 10.01 -9.60
C ASN A 28 10.34 10.56 -11.05
N ALA A 29 11.47 11.07 -11.53
CA ALA A 29 11.58 11.66 -12.88
C ALA A 29 11.22 10.68 -14.01
N ASP A 30 11.40 9.37 -13.77
CA ASP A 30 11.08 8.31 -14.72
C ASP A 30 9.59 7.89 -14.65
N GLY A 31 8.80 8.51 -13.76
CA GLY A 31 7.38 8.23 -13.57
C GLY A 31 7.08 6.96 -12.80
N TYR A 32 8.08 6.34 -12.17
CA TYR A 32 7.87 5.27 -11.19
C TYR A 32 7.51 5.87 -9.85
N PHE A 33 6.63 5.21 -9.10
CA PHE A 33 6.36 5.66 -7.74
C PHE A 33 7.60 5.43 -6.87
N ASP A 34 7.95 6.42 -6.07
CA ASP A 34 9.03 6.39 -5.11
C ASP A 34 8.55 7.10 -3.86
N THR A 35 8.30 6.32 -2.81
CA THR A 35 7.72 6.84 -1.57
C THR A 35 8.70 6.82 -0.40
N ALA A 36 9.99 6.57 -0.65
CA ALA A 36 11.02 6.54 0.38
C ALA A 36 11.11 7.87 1.17
N CYS A 37 10.78 8.99 0.53
CA CYS A 37 10.80 10.32 1.16
C CYS A 37 9.64 10.54 2.15
N VAL A 38 8.58 9.75 2.06
CA VAL A 38 7.30 10.00 2.71
C VAL A 38 7.40 9.80 4.23
N TRP A 39 8.10 8.74 4.64
CA TRP A 39 8.19 8.33 6.04
C TRP A 39 9.35 9.00 6.79
N LYS A 40 10.33 9.59 6.10
CA LYS A 40 11.56 10.18 6.69
C LYS A 40 11.32 11.09 7.90
N HIS A 41 10.25 11.89 7.86
CA HIS A 41 9.88 12.82 8.94
C HIS A 41 8.53 12.49 9.60
N HIS A 42 7.94 11.34 9.25
CA HIS A 42 6.57 10.95 9.63
C HIS A 42 6.53 9.52 10.17
N GLN A 43 7.54 9.12 10.94
CA GLN A 43 7.64 7.78 11.52
C GLN A 43 6.45 7.52 12.46
N PRO A 44 5.86 6.31 12.42
CA PRO A 44 4.74 5.98 13.28
C PRO A 44 5.22 5.86 14.74
N ASN A 45 4.45 6.40 15.69
CA ASN A 45 4.75 6.28 17.12
C ASN A 45 4.20 4.99 17.76
N VAL A 46 3.76 4.04 16.94
CA VAL A 46 3.14 2.77 17.36
C VAL A 46 4.00 1.58 16.98
N GLN A 47 3.81 0.46 17.69
CA GLN A 47 4.44 -0.82 17.35
C GLN A 47 3.79 -1.40 16.09
N ILE A 48 4.23 -0.92 14.93
CA ILE A 48 3.63 -1.24 13.62
C ILE A 48 3.64 -2.75 13.34
N ASP A 49 4.70 -3.43 13.73
CA ASP A 49 4.86 -4.87 13.63
C ASP A 49 3.65 -5.62 14.22
N LYS A 50 3.18 -5.22 15.41
CA LYS A 50 2.00 -5.82 16.06
C LYS A 50 0.71 -5.50 15.33
N LEU A 51 0.60 -4.32 14.72
CA LEU A 51 -0.57 -3.98 13.91
C LEU A 51 -0.65 -4.86 12.66
N LEU A 52 0.50 -5.12 12.03
CA LEU A 52 0.60 -5.97 10.84
C LEU A 52 0.41 -7.45 11.12
N ASP A 53 0.89 -7.93 12.28
CA ASP A 53 0.65 -9.31 12.74
C ASP A 53 -0.87 -9.62 12.89
N ASN A 54 -1.72 -8.59 13.06
CA ASN A 54 -3.18 -8.75 13.08
C ASN A 54 -3.82 -8.76 11.68
N VAL A 55 -3.08 -8.42 10.62
CA VAL A 55 -3.59 -8.32 9.25
C VAL A 55 -3.20 -9.55 8.44
N LEU A 56 -1.94 -9.96 8.52
CA LEU A 56 -1.39 -11.14 7.84
C LEU A 56 -0.38 -11.85 8.75
N VAL A 57 -0.12 -13.13 8.45
CA VAL A 57 0.94 -13.88 9.13
C VAL A 57 2.30 -13.37 8.66
N ARG A 58 3.21 -13.11 9.60
CA ARG A 58 4.58 -12.71 9.28
C ARG A 58 5.31 -13.81 8.52
N THR A 59 6.08 -13.41 7.52
CA THR A 59 6.96 -14.29 6.77
C THR A 59 8.39 -14.01 7.16
N GLU A 60 9.13 -15.05 7.52
CA GLU A 60 10.55 -14.92 7.84
C GLU A 60 11.31 -14.44 6.60
N SER A 61 12.02 -13.33 6.76
CA SER A 61 12.94 -12.76 5.78
C SER A 61 14.32 -12.76 6.42
N ASN A 62 15.32 -13.29 5.71
CA ASN A 62 16.72 -13.23 6.12
C ASN A 62 17.38 -11.90 5.72
N ILE A 63 16.62 -10.95 5.18
CA ILE A 63 17.11 -9.65 4.73
C ILE A 63 16.71 -8.63 5.80
N SER A 64 17.71 -8.02 6.44
CA SER A 64 17.52 -7.06 7.56
C SER A 64 16.65 -5.86 7.19
N ASP A 65 16.72 -5.45 5.92
CA ASP A 65 16.17 -4.18 5.44
C ASP A 65 14.70 -4.33 4.99
N PHE A 66 14.16 -5.55 5.04
CA PHE A 66 12.79 -5.84 4.61
C PHE A 66 12.07 -6.76 5.58
N LYS A 67 10.91 -6.31 6.05
CA LYS A 67 9.95 -7.14 6.78
C LYS A 67 8.75 -7.44 5.90
N MET A 68 8.26 -8.67 5.96
CA MET A 68 7.18 -9.13 5.10
C MET A 68 6.12 -9.91 5.88
N TRP A 69 4.87 -9.71 5.49
CA TRP A 69 3.71 -10.49 5.96
C TRP A 69 2.94 -10.99 4.74
N GLY A 70 2.45 -12.23 4.80
CA GLY A 70 1.84 -12.90 3.65
C GLY A 70 2.87 -13.45 2.66
N ASN A 71 2.55 -13.51 1.36
CA ASN A 71 3.47 -14.10 0.39
C ASN A 71 3.35 -13.50 -1.02
N SER A 72 4.43 -13.65 -1.79
CA SER A 72 4.60 -13.13 -3.17
C SER A 72 3.51 -13.58 -4.15
N GLN A 73 2.90 -14.74 -3.89
CA GLN A 73 1.87 -15.35 -4.72
C GLN A 73 0.44 -14.99 -4.27
N SER A 74 0.27 -14.14 -3.25
CA SER A 74 -1.03 -13.73 -2.72
C SER A 74 -0.97 -12.29 -2.19
N ASN A 75 -1.83 -11.99 -1.21
CA ASN A 75 -1.78 -10.77 -0.43
C ASN A 75 -0.47 -10.70 0.35
N GLU A 76 0.12 -9.51 0.35
CA GLU A 76 1.42 -9.26 0.98
C GLU A 76 1.46 -7.84 1.51
N ILE A 77 2.13 -7.67 2.64
CA ILE A 77 2.53 -6.36 3.16
C ILE A 77 4.04 -6.40 3.35
N THR A 78 4.73 -5.40 2.83
CA THR A 78 6.17 -5.25 2.94
C THR A 78 6.48 -3.90 3.57
N ILE A 79 7.38 -3.92 4.56
CA ILE A 79 8.01 -2.72 5.08
C ILE A 79 9.48 -2.74 4.65
N SER A 80 9.90 -1.66 4.01
CA SER A 80 11.31 -1.36 3.75
C SER A 80 11.85 -0.48 4.88
N VAL A 81 13.02 -0.83 5.43
CA VAL A 81 13.64 -0.15 6.57
C VAL A 81 15.08 0.18 6.23
N SER A 82 15.48 1.45 6.42
CA SER A 82 16.87 1.91 6.37
C SER A 82 17.21 2.66 7.65
N ASP A 83 18.39 2.42 8.22
CA ASP A 83 18.87 3.09 9.45
C ASP A 83 17.82 3.07 10.58
N GLU A 84 17.20 1.90 10.80
CA GLU A 84 16.15 1.66 11.80
C GLU A 84 14.84 2.45 11.59
N SER A 85 14.71 3.17 10.47
CA SER A 85 13.54 3.98 10.11
C SER A 85 12.78 3.35 8.96
N ILE A 86 11.45 3.47 8.98
CA ILE A 86 10.62 3.01 7.86
C ILE A 86 10.86 3.94 6.67
N ASP A 87 11.19 3.36 5.52
CA ASP A 87 11.21 4.10 4.26
C ASP A 87 9.87 4.00 3.55
N GLU A 88 9.28 2.81 3.57
CA GLU A 88 8.09 2.52 2.77
C GLU A 88 7.26 1.39 3.37
N ILE A 89 5.94 1.48 3.19
CA ILE A 89 4.98 0.42 3.48
C ILE A 89 4.13 0.13 2.24
N VAL A 90 4.37 -1.02 1.62
CA VAL A 90 3.68 -1.46 0.41
C VAL A 90 2.75 -2.62 0.72
N ILE A 91 1.55 -2.55 0.17
CA ILE A 91 0.54 -3.60 0.26
C ILE A 91 0.23 -4.08 -1.16
N ARG A 92 0.43 -5.37 -1.40
CA ARG A 92 -0.01 -6.03 -2.64
C ARG A 92 -1.28 -6.80 -2.37
N VAL A 93 -2.32 -6.48 -3.13
CA VAL A 93 -3.62 -7.16 -3.06
C VAL A 93 -3.77 -8.09 -4.25
N ASP A 94 -4.04 -9.37 -3.98
CA ASP A 94 -4.36 -10.39 -4.97
C ASP A 94 -5.86 -10.42 -5.26
N LEU A 95 -6.23 -9.99 -6.47
CA LEU A 95 -7.61 -9.82 -6.91
C LEU A 95 -8.26 -11.11 -7.42
N ARG A 96 -7.58 -12.26 -7.35
CA ARG A 96 -8.14 -13.57 -7.81
C ARG A 96 -9.18 -14.16 -6.86
N LYS A 97 -9.21 -13.70 -5.61
CA LYS A 97 -10.11 -14.18 -4.56
C LYS A 97 -10.96 -13.03 -4.04
N ASP A 98 -11.91 -13.33 -3.17
CA ASP A 98 -12.58 -12.29 -2.39
C ASP A 98 -11.56 -11.55 -1.51
N ILE A 99 -11.55 -10.22 -1.63
CA ILE A 99 -10.60 -9.32 -0.98
C ILE A 99 -11.27 -8.45 0.08
N SER A 100 -12.58 -8.55 0.31
CA SER A 100 -13.33 -7.62 1.17
C SER A 100 -12.78 -7.57 2.59
N ASN A 101 -12.51 -8.73 3.21
CA ASN A 101 -11.93 -8.80 4.55
C ASN A 101 -10.51 -8.20 4.60
N PHE A 102 -9.70 -8.45 3.56
CA PHE A 102 -8.36 -7.89 3.51
C PHE A 102 -8.38 -6.37 3.32
N CYS A 103 -9.25 -5.86 2.44
CA CYS A 103 -9.46 -4.42 2.25
C CYS A 103 -9.96 -3.74 3.52
N PHE A 104 -10.86 -4.38 4.26
CA PHE A 104 -11.28 -3.92 5.57
C PHE A 104 -10.09 -3.78 6.52
N SER A 105 -9.26 -4.81 6.63
CA SER A 105 -8.06 -4.79 7.48
C SER A 105 -7.05 -3.72 7.05
N ILE A 106 -6.88 -3.49 5.74
CA ILE A 106 -6.04 -2.40 5.20
C ILE A 106 -6.57 -1.03 5.66
N CYS A 107 -7.87 -0.77 5.52
CA CYS A 107 -8.46 0.49 5.98
C CYS A 107 -8.32 0.68 7.49
N GLN A 108 -8.51 -0.38 8.29
CA GLN A 108 -8.32 -0.32 9.74
C GLN A 108 -6.86 -0.04 10.12
N LEU A 109 -5.92 -0.70 9.44
CA LEU A 109 -4.49 -0.45 9.60
C LEU A 109 -4.14 1.00 9.29
N ALA A 110 -4.56 1.51 8.13
CA ALA A 110 -4.31 2.87 7.70
C ALA A 110 -4.90 3.90 8.66
N LYS A 111 -6.12 3.69 9.19
CA LYS A 111 -6.71 4.54 10.23
C LYS A 111 -5.86 4.59 11.50
N LYS A 112 -5.39 3.43 11.98
CA LYS A 112 -4.53 3.34 13.17
C LYS A 112 -3.18 4.01 12.98
N LEU A 113 -2.65 3.98 11.77
CA LEU A 113 -1.40 4.63 11.38
C LEU A 113 -1.59 6.08 10.93
N GLN A 114 -2.82 6.62 10.97
CA GLN A 114 -3.16 7.95 10.46
C GLN A 114 -2.64 8.16 9.03
N CYS A 115 -2.92 7.20 8.15
CA CYS A 115 -2.45 7.18 6.77
C CYS A 115 -3.60 7.26 5.75
N PHE A 116 -3.29 7.84 4.61
CA PHE A 116 -4.03 7.71 3.36
C PHE A 116 -3.59 6.45 2.60
N LEU A 117 -4.44 6.00 1.69
CA LEU A 117 -4.17 4.91 0.77
C LEU A 117 -3.82 5.48 -0.60
N PHE A 118 -2.58 5.33 -1.03
CA PHE A 118 -2.15 5.69 -2.36
C PHE A 118 -2.23 4.47 -3.30
N ILE A 119 -2.84 4.66 -4.46
CA ILE A 119 -2.98 3.65 -5.51
C ILE A 119 -2.17 4.13 -6.72
N PRO A 120 -0.89 3.71 -6.86
CA PRO A 120 0.04 4.31 -7.82
C PRO A 120 -0.39 4.22 -9.28
N ASN A 121 -1.04 3.11 -9.67
CA ASN A 121 -1.47 2.92 -11.06
C ASN A 121 -2.64 3.82 -11.48
N LYS A 122 -3.30 4.48 -10.52
CA LYS A 122 -4.39 5.43 -10.73
C LYS A 122 -4.00 6.87 -10.41
N LYS A 123 -2.78 7.11 -9.92
CA LYS A 123 -2.36 8.39 -9.33
C LYS A 123 -3.39 8.91 -8.32
N LEU A 124 -3.93 7.99 -7.52
CA LEU A 124 -5.07 8.29 -6.66
C LEU A 124 -4.68 8.13 -5.20
N LEU A 125 -4.90 9.18 -4.43
CA LEU A 125 -4.79 9.18 -2.98
C LEU A 125 -6.20 9.25 -2.39
N ILE A 126 -6.55 8.31 -1.51
CA ILE A 126 -7.86 8.27 -0.85
C ILE A 126 -7.71 8.13 0.65
N GLU A 127 -8.68 8.68 1.39
CA GLU A 127 -8.84 8.34 2.79
C GLU A 127 -9.15 6.84 2.95
N PRO A 128 -8.83 6.25 4.12
CA PRO A 128 -9.10 4.84 4.37
C PRO A 128 -10.60 4.58 4.51
N ASP A 129 -11.25 4.33 3.38
CA ASP A 129 -12.65 3.91 3.27
C ASP A 129 -12.77 2.65 2.41
N ILE A 130 -13.48 1.64 2.94
CA ILE A 130 -13.58 0.33 2.30
C ILE A 130 -14.34 0.39 0.97
N HIS A 131 -15.39 1.20 0.88
CA HIS A 131 -16.21 1.30 -0.31
C HIS A 131 -15.42 1.97 -1.44
N PHE A 132 -14.77 3.10 -1.15
CA PHE A 132 -13.91 3.79 -2.09
C PHE A 132 -12.70 2.94 -2.50
N LEU A 133 -12.08 2.24 -1.57
CA LEU A 133 -10.96 1.35 -1.88
C LEU A 133 -11.39 0.24 -2.83
N MET A 134 -12.45 -0.49 -2.50
CA MET A 134 -12.96 -1.60 -3.32
C MET A 134 -13.34 -1.14 -4.73
N GLN A 135 -14.06 -0.03 -4.86
CA GLN A 135 -14.44 0.56 -6.15
C GLN A 135 -13.19 0.86 -7.01
N ASN A 136 -12.11 1.30 -6.38
CA ASN A 136 -10.90 1.69 -7.08
C ASN A 136 -9.94 0.55 -7.40
N ILE A 137 -10.00 -0.59 -6.72
CA ILE A 137 -9.12 -1.73 -7.03
C ILE A 137 -9.80 -2.79 -7.89
N GLN A 138 -11.13 -2.95 -7.81
CA GLN A 138 -11.88 -3.91 -8.64
C GLN A 138 -12.04 -3.43 -10.09
N THR A 139 -12.11 -2.13 -10.34
CA THR A 139 -12.23 -1.60 -11.72
C THR A 139 -11.03 -1.90 -12.63
N LEU A 140 -9.90 -2.32 -12.04
CA LEU A 140 -8.70 -2.74 -12.78
C LEU A 140 -8.90 -4.06 -13.52
N THR A 141 -9.75 -4.98 -13.03
CA THR A 141 -9.98 -6.26 -13.71
C THR A 141 -10.87 -6.10 -14.95
N THR A 142 -11.89 -5.22 -14.89
CA THR A 142 -12.83 -5.00 -16.00
C THR A 142 -12.19 -4.26 -17.17
N THR A 143 -11.27 -3.33 -16.90
CA THR A 143 -10.58 -2.54 -17.94
C THR A 143 -9.58 -3.40 -18.73
N ASN A 144 -8.94 -4.37 -18.08
CA ASN A 144 -7.99 -5.27 -18.71
C ASN A 144 -8.64 -6.42 -19.49
N GLN A 145 -9.87 -6.83 -19.14
CA GLN A 145 -10.64 -7.80 -19.95
C GLN A 145 -11.06 -7.22 -21.30
N LYS A 146 -11.42 -5.93 -21.38
CA LYS A 146 -11.81 -5.28 -22.64
C LYS A 146 -10.65 -5.08 -23.63
N ARG A 147 -9.41 -5.01 -23.16
CA ARG A 147 -8.21 -4.86 -24.02
C ARG A 147 -7.72 -6.18 -24.62
N LYS A 148 -8.18 -7.33 -24.14
CA LYS A 148 -7.83 -8.66 -24.69
C LYS A 148 -8.82 -9.19 -25.74
N LEU A 149 -9.90 -8.45 -26.02
CA LEU A 149 -10.94 -8.81 -27.00
C LEU A 149 -10.89 -7.93 -28.26
N LYS A 150 -9.76 -7.27 -28.52
CA LYS A 150 -9.51 -6.51 -29.75
C LYS A 150 -8.22 -6.99 -30.40
#